data_AF-G7GG04-F1
#
_entry.id   AF-G7GG04-F1
#
_cell.length_a   1.000
_cell.length_b   1.000
_cell.length_c   1.000
_cell.angle_alpha   90.00
_cell.angle_beta   90.00
_cell.angle_gamma   90.00
#
_symmetry.space_group_name_H-M   'P 1'
#
loop_
_entity.id
_entity.type
_entity.pdbx_description
1 polymer ?
#
loop_
_entity_poly.entity_id
_entity_poly.type
_entity_poly.pdbx_seq_one_letter_code
_entity_poly.pdbx_strand_id
1 'polypeptide(L)'
;MSYLEVDYVIKEYPKRFFFMIKKLITARHMVDTTLDDGKIALTAKSSKQSYKKKRWVLVGCYFSSMIIIESNNLLVFLMNKLGLVTLQVDTWVLLAGTIVSLVIGIFVALISGLLFLSVDALIEIYDDLKVQHVPRD
;
A
#
# COMPACT_ATOMS: atom_id res chain seq x y z
N MET A 1 -3.16 -2.90 39.78
CA MET A 1 -3.82 -4.18 39.41
C MET A 1 -4.13 -4.31 37.91
N SER A 2 -4.21 -3.24 37.10
CA SER A 2 -4.56 -3.34 35.67
C SER A 2 -3.47 -3.89 34.73
N TYR A 3 -2.19 -3.96 35.15
CA TYR A 3 -1.08 -4.42 34.29
C TYR A 3 -0.87 -5.95 34.31
N LEU A 4 -1.31 -6.62 35.39
CA LEU A 4 -1.12 -8.06 35.57
C LEU A 4 -2.00 -8.89 34.63
N GLU A 5 -3.22 -8.44 34.36
CA GLU A 5 -4.12 -9.12 33.41
C GLU A 5 -3.60 -9.01 31.98
N VAL A 6 -3.04 -7.85 31.60
CA VAL A 6 -2.45 -7.64 30.28
C VAL A 6 -1.20 -8.53 30.11
N ASP A 7 -0.34 -8.61 31.13
CA ASP A 7 0.82 -9.49 31.10
C ASP A 7 0.44 -10.98 31.13
N TYR A 8 -0.63 -11.37 31.84
CA TYR A 8 -1.13 -12.74 31.85
C TYR A 8 -1.65 -13.14 30.46
N VAL A 9 -2.43 -12.28 29.80
CA VAL A 9 -2.91 -12.56 28.43
C VAL A 9 -1.76 -12.64 27.42
N ILE A 10 -0.70 -11.83 27.57
CA ILE A 10 0.51 -11.91 26.72
C ILE A 10 1.33 -13.19 26.99
N LYS A 11 1.26 -13.73 28.20
CA LYS A 11 1.95 -14.96 28.61
C LYS A 11 1.18 -16.22 28.19
N GLU A 12 -0.16 -16.17 28.24
CA GLU A 12 -1.06 -17.27 27.87
C GLU A 12 -1.26 -17.37 26.35
N TYR A 13 -1.32 -16.22 25.64
CA TYR A 13 -1.45 -16.19 24.18
C TYR A 13 -0.08 -16.00 23.50
N PRO A 14 0.33 -16.89 22.59
CA PRO A 14 1.60 -16.73 21.89
C PRO A 14 1.59 -15.40 21.13
N LYS A 15 2.68 -14.64 21.17
CA LYS A 15 2.87 -13.37 20.42
C LYS A 15 2.40 -13.44 18.95
N ARG A 16 2.44 -14.63 18.35
CA ARG A 16 1.89 -14.94 17.01
C ARG A 16 0.39 -14.61 16.87
N PHE A 17 -0.42 -14.87 17.89
CA PHE A 17 -1.86 -14.64 17.84
C PHE A 17 -2.20 -13.15 17.73
N PHE A 18 -1.56 -12.31 18.53
CA PHE A 18 -1.70 -10.86 18.45
C PHE A 18 -1.22 -10.29 17.11
N PHE A 19 -0.11 -10.82 16.59
CA PHE A 19 0.42 -10.43 15.29
C PHE A 19 -0.56 -10.75 14.16
N MET A 20 -1.17 -11.94 14.21
CA MET A 20 -2.19 -12.38 13.25
C MET A 20 -3.47 -11.52 13.32
N ILE A 21 -3.96 -11.18 14.52
CA ILE A 21 -5.09 -10.25 14.69
C ILE A 21 -4.76 -8.88 14.09
N LYS A 22 -3.56 -8.35 14.37
CA LYS A 22 -3.14 -7.04 13.84
C LYS A 22 -3.15 -7.03 12.33
N LYS A 23 -2.59 -8.07 11.69
CA LYS A 23 -2.64 -8.23 10.23
C LYS A 23 -4.09 -8.30 9.72
N LEU A 24 -4.98 -8.99 10.45
CA LEU A 24 -6.35 -9.20 10.02
C LEU A 24 -7.12 -7.88 10.03
N ILE A 25 -6.87 -7.05 11.05
CA ILE A 25 -7.41 -5.70 11.11
C ILE A 25 -6.88 -4.85 9.95
N THR A 26 -5.60 -4.92 9.62
CA THR A 26 -4.98 -4.19 8.49
C THR A 26 -5.53 -4.63 7.12
N ALA A 27 -5.87 -5.90 6.97
CA ALA A 27 -6.42 -6.49 5.76
C ALA A 27 -7.96 -6.49 5.71
N ARG A 28 -8.65 -6.06 6.78
CA ARG A 28 -10.10 -6.20 6.96
C ARG A 28 -10.92 -5.62 5.80
N HIS A 29 -10.47 -4.51 5.23
CA HIS A 29 -11.17 -3.87 4.10
C HIS A 29 -11.08 -4.66 2.77
N MET A 30 -10.22 -5.69 2.72
CA MET A 30 -10.00 -6.52 1.54
C MET A 30 -10.54 -7.96 1.70
N VAL A 31 -11.06 -8.30 2.88
CA VAL A 31 -11.54 -9.64 3.22
C VAL A 31 -13.03 -9.57 3.57
N ASP A 32 -13.82 -10.44 2.97
CA ASP A 32 -15.23 -10.64 3.28
C ASP A 32 -15.38 -11.88 4.19
N THR A 33 -16.40 -11.90 5.04
CA THR A 33 -16.74 -13.07 5.87
C THR A 33 -17.94 -13.77 5.26
N THR A 34 -17.81 -15.05 4.91
CA THR A 34 -18.92 -15.89 4.45
C THR A 34 -19.18 -17.01 5.43
N LEU A 35 -20.44 -17.34 5.66
CA LEU A 35 -20.85 -18.53 6.40
C LEU A 35 -20.96 -19.67 5.39
N ASP A 36 -20.03 -20.62 5.48
CA ASP A 36 -20.06 -21.83 4.67
C ASP A 36 -20.17 -23.04 5.61
N ASP A 37 -21.25 -23.80 5.49
CA ASP A 37 -21.54 -25.01 6.26
C ASP A 37 -21.39 -24.86 7.80
N GLY A 38 -21.96 -23.80 8.36
CA GLY A 38 -21.92 -23.50 9.80
C GLY A 38 -20.55 -23.05 10.34
N LYS A 39 -19.54 -22.90 9.46
CA LYS A 39 -18.21 -22.37 9.79
C LYS A 39 -18.03 -20.99 9.17
N ILE A 40 -17.40 -20.09 9.93
CA ILE A 40 -17.03 -18.75 9.44
C ILE A 40 -15.77 -18.92 8.59
N ALA A 41 -15.90 -18.76 7.28
CA ALA A 41 -14.79 -18.75 6.33
C ALA A 41 -14.45 -17.31 5.94
N LEU A 42 -13.16 -16.99 5.89
CA LEU A 42 -12.68 -15.73 5.33
C LEU A 42 -12.53 -15.89 3.83
N THR A 43 -13.12 -14.98 3.07
CA THR A 43 -13.04 -14.97 1.61
C THR A 43 -12.39 -13.69 1.11
N ALA A 44 -11.62 -13.80 0.03
CA ALA A 44 -11.01 -12.66 -0.63
C ALA A 44 -11.46 -12.58 -2.09
N LYS A 45 -11.72 -11.34 -2.54
CA LYS A 45 -12.17 -11.03 -3.91
C LYS A 45 -11.19 -11.45 -4.99
N SER A 46 -9.93 -11.68 -4.65
CA SER A 46 -8.89 -12.07 -5.61
C SER A 46 -8.04 -13.22 -5.09
N SER A 47 -7.33 -13.88 -5.99
CA SER A 47 -6.40 -14.94 -5.63
C SER A 47 -5.13 -14.38 -4.98
N LYS A 48 -4.45 -15.20 -4.17
CA LYS A 48 -3.15 -14.86 -3.58
C LYS A 48 -2.12 -14.37 -4.61
N GLN A 49 -2.08 -15.00 -5.78
CA GLN A 49 -1.15 -14.65 -6.85
C GLN A 49 -1.44 -13.25 -7.42
N SER A 50 -2.72 -12.87 -7.54
CA SER A 50 -3.12 -11.51 -7.93
C SER A 50 -2.66 -10.47 -6.90
N TYR A 51 -2.80 -10.76 -5.61
CA TYR A 51 -2.29 -9.88 -4.55
C TYR A 51 -0.75 -9.77 -4.57
N LYS A 52 -0.02 -10.86 -4.82
CA LYS A 52 1.43 -10.80 -5.02
C LYS A 52 1.81 -9.88 -6.20
N LYS A 53 1.05 -9.92 -7.30
CA LYS A 53 1.26 -9.01 -8.44
C LYS A 53 0.96 -7.56 -8.05
N LYS A 54 -0.15 -7.30 -7.35
CA LYS A 54 -0.50 -5.97 -6.82
C LYS A 54 0.59 -5.41 -5.91
N ARG A 55 1.21 -6.23 -5.06
CA ARG A 55 2.33 -5.82 -4.21
C ARG A 55 3.47 -5.22 -5.03
N TRP A 56 3.88 -5.89 -6.12
CA TRP A 56 4.93 -5.39 -7.01
C TRP A 56 4.51 -4.11 -7.74
N VAL A 57 3.25 -4.00 -8.15
CA VAL A 57 2.72 -2.76 -8.74
C VAL A 57 2.82 -1.60 -7.75
N LEU A 58 2.45 -1.80 -6.48
CA LEU A 58 2.52 -0.78 -5.44
C LEU A 58 3.96 -0.34 -5.15
N VAL A 59 4.92 -1.27 -5.16
CA VAL A 59 6.35 -0.93 -5.09
C VAL A 59 6.74 -0.05 -6.29
N GLY A 60 6.30 -0.40 -7.50
CA GLY A 60 6.50 0.42 -8.69
C GLY A 60 5.90 1.81 -8.56
N CYS A 61 4.66 1.93 -8.06
CA CYS A 61 4.00 3.20 -7.81
C CYS A 61 4.76 4.06 -6.79
N TYR A 62 5.28 3.44 -5.74
CA TYR A 62 6.12 4.14 -4.77
C TYR A 62 7.38 4.72 -5.43
N PHE A 63 8.11 3.94 -6.23
CA PHE A 63 9.27 4.46 -6.96
C PHE A 63 8.91 5.51 -8.00
N SER A 64 7.76 5.37 -8.68
CA SER A 64 7.29 6.40 -9.61
C SER A 64 7.01 7.74 -8.93
N SER A 65 6.69 7.76 -7.63
CA SER A 65 6.51 9.02 -6.90
C SER A 65 7.78 9.87 -6.89
N MET A 66 8.96 9.25 -6.81
CA MET A 66 10.24 9.96 -6.91
C MET A 66 10.41 10.62 -8.28
N ILE A 67 10.05 9.90 -9.35
CA ILE A 67 10.10 10.42 -10.72
C ILE A 67 9.10 11.55 -10.90
N ILE A 68 7.91 11.45 -10.32
CA ILE A 68 6.89 12.52 -10.36
C ILE A 68 7.43 13.79 -9.70
N ILE A 69 8.03 13.67 -8.52
CA ILE A 69 8.58 14.84 -7.78
C ILE A 69 9.62 15.56 -8.64
N GLU A 70 10.56 14.82 -9.23
CA GLU A 70 11.64 15.37 -10.06
C GLU A 70 11.26 15.63 -11.52
N SER A 71 10.03 15.31 -11.93
CA SER A 71 9.61 15.36 -13.34
C SER A 71 9.76 16.76 -13.94
N ASN A 72 9.45 17.81 -13.18
CA ASN A 72 9.60 19.18 -13.64
C ASN A 72 11.06 19.56 -13.90
N ASN A 73 11.97 19.17 -13.00
CA ASN A 73 13.41 19.40 -13.18
C ASN A 73 13.95 18.61 -14.38
N LEU A 74 13.53 17.36 -14.53
CA LEU A 74 13.87 16.51 -15.68
C LEU A 74 13.41 17.12 -17.00
N LEU A 75 12.18 17.65 -17.04
CA LEU A 75 11.61 18.24 -18.25
C LEU A 75 12.39 19.49 -18.67
N VAL A 76 12.70 20.38 -17.73
CA VAL A 76 13.52 21.57 -18.02
C VAL A 76 14.94 21.20 -18.43
N PHE A 77 15.55 20.20 -17.79
CA PHE A 77 16.86 19.68 -18.20
C PHE A 77 16.86 19.15 -19.64
N LEU A 78 15.83 18.38 -20.01
CA LEU A 78 15.68 17.84 -21.37
C LEU A 78 15.48 18.95 -22.41
N MET A 79 14.67 19.96 -22.09
CA MET A 79 14.46 21.12 -22.98
C MET A 79 15.74 21.90 -23.23
N ASN A 80 16.54 22.11 -22.17
CA ASN A 80 17.85 22.75 -22.28
C ASN A 80 18.82 21.93 -23.14
N LYS A 81 18.86 20.60 -22.95
CA LYS A 81 19.67 19.67 -23.75
C LYS A 81 19.29 19.66 -25.24
N LEU A 82 18.01 19.83 -25.55
CA LEU A 82 17.48 19.84 -26.92
C LEU A 82 17.61 21.20 -27.62
N GLY A 83 18.18 22.21 -26.96
CA GLY A 83 18.33 23.55 -27.55
C GLY A 83 17.01 24.29 -27.74
N LEU A 84 15.95 23.89 -27.01
CA LEU A 84 14.62 24.53 -27.03
C LEU A 84 14.61 25.81 -26.17
N VAL A 85 15.64 26.64 -26.32
CA VAL A 85 15.94 27.83 -25.50
C VAL A 85 14.83 28.89 -25.58
N THR A 86 13.97 28.83 -26.60
CA THR A 86 12.79 29.71 -26.76
C THR A 86 11.72 29.52 -25.69
N LEU A 87 11.73 28.39 -24.98
CA LEU A 87 10.86 28.12 -23.82
C LEU A 87 11.66 28.32 -22.53
N GLN A 88 12.18 29.52 -22.32
CA GLN A 88 12.83 29.89 -21.08
C GLN A 88 11.76 29.91 -19.98
N VAL A 89 11.67 28.81 -19.23
CA VAL A 89 10.65 28.64 -18.19
C VAL A 89 10.96 29.62 -17.05
N ASP A 90 10.00 30.52 -16.78
CA ASP A 90 10.12 31.48 -15.68
C ASP A 90 10.31 30.74 -14.34
N THR A 91 11.11 31.31 -13.45
CA THR A 91 11.44 30.71 -12.15
C THR A 91 10.18 30.49 -11.30
N TRP A 92 9.17 31.36 -11.41
CA TRP A 92 7.89 31.19 -10.73
C TRP A 92 7.08 30.02 -11.26
N VAL A 93 7.12 29.80 -12.58
CA VAL A 93 6.44 28.66 -13.22
C VAL A 93 7.11 27.35 -12.80
N LEU A 94 8.43 27.33 -12.75
CA LEU A 94 9.19 26.18 -12.26
C LEU A 94 8.85 25.88 -10.78
N LEU A 95 8.85 26.91 -9.93
CA LEU A 95 8.56 26.78 -8.50
C LEU A 95 7.12 26.26 -8.26
N ALA A 96 6.14 26.84 -8.95
CA ALA A 96 4.75 26.41 -8.86
C ALA A 96 4.59 24.96 -9.34
N GLY A 97 5.23 24.60 -10.45
CA GLY A 97 5.27 23.22 -10.95
C GLY A 97 5.82 22.26 -9.89
N THR A 98 6.98 22.56 -9.31
CA THR A 98 7.64 21.72 -8.31
C THR A 98 6.79 21.52 -7.06
N ILE A 99 6.08 22.55 -6.59
CA ILE A 99 5.16 22.41 -5.45
C ILE A 99 4.02 21.45 -5.81
N VAL A 100 3.44 21.57 -7.01
CA VAL A 100 2.36 20.68 -7.47
C VAL A 100 2.85 19.25 -7.61
N SER A 101 4.01 19.02 -8.25
CA SER A 101 4.57 17.68 -8.41
C SER A 101 4.96 17.05 -7.08
N LEU A 102 5.46 17.85 -6.13
CA LEU A 102 5.78 17.42 -4.77
C LEU A 102 4.53 16.92 -4.04
N VAL A 103 3.45 17.71 -4.07
CA VAL A 103 2.18 17.33 -3.42
C VAL A 103 1.64 16.03 -4.03
N ILE A 104 1.59 15.92 -5.36
CA ILE A 104 1.12 14.72 -6.05
C ILE A 104 2.01 13.51 -5.69
N GLY A 105 3.33 13.67 -5.73
CA GLY A 105 4.28 12.62 -5.40
C GLY A 105 4.10 12.09 -3.98
N ILE A 106 3.94 12.99 -3.00
CA ILE A 106 3.68 12.61 -1.60
C ILE A 106 2.37 11.83 -1.47
N PHE A 107 1.28 12.27 -2.12
CA PHE A 107 0.01 11.54 -2.10
C PHE A 107 0.14 10.13 -2.68
N VAL A 108 0.79 10.00 -3.84
CA VAL A 108 1.04 8.70 -4.47
C VAL A 108 1.87 7.79 -3.56
N ALA A 109 2.91 8.32 -2.93
CA ALA A 109 3.77 7.57 -2.01
C ALA A 109 2.99 7.08 -0.78
N LEU A 110 2.18 7.94 -0.16
CA LEU A 110 1.37 7.61 1.01
C LEU A 110 0.31 6.55 0.69
N ILE A 111 -0.45 6.74 -0.38
CA ILE A 111 -1.50 5.80 -0.79
C ILE A 111 -0.88 4.44 -1.15
N SER A 112 0.23 4.45 -1.89
CA SER A 112 0.94 3.22 -2.26
C SER A 112 1.46 2.49 -1.03
N GLY A 113 2.01 3.20 -0.04
CA GLY A 113 2.51 2.63 1.20
C GLY A 113 1.40 2.02 2.06
N LEU A 114 0.28 2.73 2.24
CA LEU A 114 -0.87 2.22 2.99
C LEU A 114 -1.45 0.96 2.33
N LEU A 115 -1.66 0.99 1.02
CA LEU A 115 -2.15 -0.16 0.27
C LEU A 115 -1.15 -1.33 0.29
N PHE A 116 0.15 -1.04 0.28
CA PHE A 116 1.19 -2.07 0.36
C PHE A 116 1.09 -2.84 1.67
N LEU A 117 0.93 -2.14 2.81
CA LEU A 117 0.75 -2.77 4.12
C LEU A 117 -0.49 -3.67 4.15
N SER A 118 -1.62 -3.21 3.60
CA SER A 118 -2.84 -4.02 3.51
C SER A 118 -2.68 -5.25 2.63
N VAL A 119 -2.03 -5.11 1.46
CA VAL A 119 -1.81 -6.23 0.54
C VAL A 119 -0.83 -7.25 1.11
N ASP A 120 0.24 -6.80 1.77
CA ASP A 120 1.24 -7.69 2.35
C ASP A 120 0.65 -8.47 3.54
N ALA A 121 -0.07 -7.79 4.44
CA ALA A 121 -0.80 -8.43 5.53
C ALA A 121 -1.83 -9.45 5.03
N LEU A 122 -2.53 -9.14 3.92
CA LEU A 122 -3.49 -10.05 3.31
C LEU A 122 -2.82 -11.31 2.73
N ILE A 123 -1.66 -11.17 2.07
CA ILE A 123 -0.91 -12.31 1.52
C ILE A 123 -0.47 -13.26 2.63
N GLU A 124 -0.01 -12.72 3.77
CA GLU A 124 0.40 -13.53 4.92
C GLU A 124 -0.79 -14.24 5.56
N ILE A 125 -1.91 -13.54 5.72
CA ILE A 125 -3.15 -14.14 6.27
C ILE A 125 -3.75 -15.18 5.34
N TYR A 126 -3.54 -15.04 4.04
CA TYR A 126 -4.03 -15.99 3.05
C TYR A 126 -3.57 -17.41 3.38
N ASP A 127 -2.33 -17.56 3.84
CA ASP A 127 -1.76 -18.84 4.28
C ASP A 127 -2.15 -19.19 5.71
N ASP A 128 -2.07 -18.24 6.63
CA ASP A 128 -2.30 -18.48 8.07
C ASP A 128 -3.76 -18.84 8.39
N LEU A 129 -4.73 -18.22 7.70
CA LEU A 129 -6.17 -18.40 7.93
C LEU A 129 -6.88 -19.17 6.81
N LYS A 130 -6.13 -19.74 5.85
CA LYS A 130 -6.68 -20.46 4.68
C LYS A 130 -7.81 -19.69 3.98
N VAL A 131 -7.56 -18.40 3.72
CA VAL A 131 -8.56 -17.52 3.09
C VAL A 131 -8.92 -18.09 1.73
N GLN A 132 -10.22 -18.32 1.50
CA GLN A 132 -10.68 -18.88 0.23
C GLN A 132 -10.85 -17.76 -0.81
N HIS A 133 -10.48 -18.04 -2.04
CA HIS A 133 -10.83 -17.14 -3.13
C HIS A 133 -12.28 -17.39 -3.54
N VAL A 134 -13.12 -16.37 -3.41
CA VAL A 134 -14.44 -16.35 -4.03
C VAL A 134 -14.45 -15.19 -5.01
N PRO A 135 -14.47 -15.44 -6.33
CA PRO A 135 -14.65 -14.37 -7.30
C PRO A 135 -16.03 -13.75 -7.04
N ARG A 136 -16.06 -12.42 -6.89
CA ARG A 136 -17.30 -11.66 -6.89
C ARG A 136 -17.51 -11.20 -8.33
N ASP A 137 -18.59 -11.68 -8.95
CA ASP A 137 -19.10 -11.18 -10.23
C ASP A 137 -19.45 -9.68 -10.16
#